data_AF-A0A7V6YTG0-F1
#
_entry.id   AF-A0A7V6YTG0-F1
#
_cell.length_a   1.000
_cell.length_b   1.000
_cell.length_c   1.000
_cell.angle_alpha   90.00
_cell.angle_beta   90.00
_cell.angle_gamma   90.00
#
_symmetry.space_group_name_H-M   'P 1'
#
loop_
_entity.id
_entity.type
_entity.pdbx_description
1 polymer ?
#
loop_
_entity_poly.entity_id
_entity_poly.type
_entity_poly.pdbx_seq_one_letter_code
_entity_poly.pdbx_strand_id
1 'polypeptide(L)'
;MFSCLIVSQSDSYNEERSRLFQSILYNTLKDHPYTKKQLQYEECIIISNADFTLAWQTVLNLECSGFLACCGFGDSEEIAMENAFEKWRKRKNGIY
;
A
#
# COMPACT_ATOMS: atom_id res chain seq x y z
N MET A 1 13.13 13.04 0.70
CA MET A 1 12.01 12.56 -0.15
C MET A 1 11.24 11.51 0.64
N PHE A 2 9.96 11.74 0.83
CA PHE A 2 9.03 10.85 1.53
C PHE A 2 8.39 9.90 0.53
N SER A 3 8.06 8.70 0.98
CA SER A 3 7.28 7.74 0.20
C SER A 3 6.08 7.24 1.01
N CYS A 4 5.02 6.89 0.30
CA CYS A 4 3.83 6.30 0.89
C CYS A 4 3.37 5.14 0.02
N LEU A 5 3.05 4.01 0.65
CA LEU A 5 2.51 2.82 0.01
C LEU A 5 1.07 2.62 0.48
N ILE A 6 0.14 2.54 -0.46
CA ILE A 6 -1.25 2.15 -0.22
C ILE A 6 -1.46 0.77 -0.79
N VAL A 7 -2.03 -0.13 0.00
CA VAL A 7 -2.38 -1.48 -0.41
C VAL A 7 -3.86 -1.73 -0.09
N SER A 8 -4.62 -2.24 -1.04
CA SER A 8 -6.01 -2.68 -0.83
C SER A 8 -6.26 -4.04 -1.47
N GLN A 9 -7.33 -4.70 -1.03
CA GLN A 9 -7.84 -5.87 -1.73
C GLN A 9 -8.52 -5.49 -3.05
N SER A 10 -8.60 -6.43 -4.00
CA SER A 10 -9.45 -6.31 -5.18
C SER A 10 -10.92 -6.57 -4.83
N ASP A 11 -11.85 -6.07 -5.64
CA ASP A 11 -13.31 -6.08 -5.40
C ASP A 11 -13.95 -7.47 -5.16
N SER A 12 -13.25 -8.57 -5.46
CA SER A 12 -13.69 -9.92 -5.09
C SER A 12 -13.38 -10.21 -3.61
N TYR A 13 -14.26 -9.76 -2.71
CA TYR A 13 -14.19 -10.11 -1.29
C TYR A 13 -14.15 -11.63 -1.12
N ASN A 14 -13.05 -12.11 -0.52
CA ASN A 14 -12.84 -13.50 -0.16
C ASN A 14 -12.15 -13.50 1.21
N GLU A 15 -12.80 -14.10 2.20
CA GLU A 15 -12.37 -14.09 3.60
C GLU A 15 -10.97 -14.71 3.78
N GLU A 16 -10.64 -15.75 3.02
CA GLU A 16 -9.32 -16.38 3.02
C GLU A 16 -8.26 -15.45 2.44
N ARG A 17 -8.58 -14.73 1.35
CA ARG A 17 -7.70 -13.68 0.82
C ARG A 17 -7.56 -12.51 1.77
N SER A 18 -8.60 -12.14 2.54
CA SER A 18 -8.52 -11.07 3.55
C SER A 18 -7.62 -11.45 4.71
N ARG A 19 -7.68 -12.70 5.18
CA ARG A 19 -6.76 -13.21 6.21
C ARG A 19 -5.33 -13.30 5.69
N LEU A 20 -5.13 -13.77 4.46
CA LEU A 20 -3.83 -13.80 3.82
C LEU A 20 -3.27 -12.38 3.63
N PHE A 21 -4.11 -11.43 3.22
CA PHE A 21 -3.76 -10.01 3.08
C PHE A 21 -3.28 -9.42 4.40
N GLN A 22 -4.06 -9.59 5.46
CA GLN A 22 -3.69 -9.14 6.80
C GLN A 22 -2.42 -9.82 7.31
N SER A 23 -2.24 -11.11 7.02
CA SER A 23 -1.02 -11.84 7.40
C SER A 23 0.21 -11.38 6.63
N ILE A 24 0.11 -11.14 5.33
CA ILE A 24 1.23 -10.61 4.51
C ILE A 24 1.60 -9.23 5.01
N LEU A 25 0.63 -8.35 5.23
CA LEU A 25 0.88 -6.99 5.73
C LEU A 25 1.51 -7.03 7.12
N TYR A 26 0.97 -7.82 8.04
CA TYR A 26 1.49 -7.96 9.39
C TYR A 26 2.90 -8.57 9.41
N ASN A 27 3.16 -9.64 8.65
CA ASN A 27 4.48 -10.29 8.66
C ASN A 27 5.54 -9.49 7.90
N THR A 28 5.15 -8.78 6.84
CA THR A 28 6.10 -8.04 5.99
C THR A 28 6.42 -6.67 6.57
N LEU A 29 5.45 -6.02 7.24
CA LEU A 29 5.56 -4.60 7.54
C LEU A 29 5.57 -4.26 9.02
N LYS A 30 5.00 -5.09 9.90
CA LYS A 30 4.78 -4.72 11.31
C LYS A 30 6.08 -4.37 12.06
N ASP A 31 7.14 -5.14 11.84
CA ASP A 31 8.44 -4.97 12.51
C ASP A 31 9.53 -4.53 11.52
N HIS A 32 9.15 -4.09 10.31
CA HIS A 32 10.13 -3.67 9.32
C HIS A 32 10.74 -2.33 9.77
N PRO A 33 12.08 -2.17 9.77
CA PRO A 33 12.76 -0.94 10.21
C PRO A 33 12.41 0.31 9.38
N TYR A 34 11.62 0.16 8.32
CA TYR A 34 11.22 1.23 7.40
C TYR A 34 9.72 1.52 7.46
N THR A 35 8.95 0.77 8.24
CA THR A 35 7.54 1.07 8.51
C THR A 35 7.49 2.04 9.69
N LYS A 36 7.47 3.35 9.41
CA LYS A 36 7.37 4.36 10.48
C LYS A 36 5.95 4.47 11.00
N LYS A 37 4.95 4.30 10.12
CA LYS A 37 3.54 4.44 10.47
C LYS A 37 2.67 3.62 9.52
N GLN A 38 1.81 2.81 10.12
CA GLN A 38 0.79 2.04 9.42
C GLN A 38 -0.59 2.59 9.82
N LEU A 39 -1.41 2.93 8.84
CA LEU A 39 -2.79 3.38 9.04
C LEU A 39 -3.73 2.43 8.31
N GLN A 40 -4.76 1.96 8.99
CA GLN A 40 -5.83 1.18 8.36
C GLN A 40 -6.98 2.13 8.02
N TYR A 41 -7.38 2.13 6.75
CA TYR A 41 -8.46 2.93 6.20
C TYR A 41 -9.45 2.01 5.53
N GLU A 42 -10.52 1.60 6.22
CA GLU A 42 -11.63 0.79 5.71
C GLU A 42 -11.20 -0.37 4.77
N GLU A 43 -11.00 -0.08 3.49
CA GLU A 43 -10.65 -1.01 2.41
C GLU A 43 -9.13 -1.09 2.08
N CYS A 44 -8.31 -0.21 2.63
CA CYS A 44 -6.88 -0.11 2.35
C CYS A 44 -6.01 0.07 3.60
N ILE A 45 -4.73 -0.22 3.45
CA ILE A 45 -3.68 -0.02 4.44
C ILE A 45 -2.65 0.93 3.85
N ILE A 46 -2.26 1.91 4.64
CA ILE A 46 -1.30 2.95 4.27
C ILE A 46 -0.04 2.75 5.09
N ILE A 47 1.10 2.75 4.42
CA ILE A 47 2.42 2.68 5.02
C ILE A 47 3.16 3.94 4.61
N SER A 48 3.34 4.87 5.54
CA SER A 48 4.08 6.10 5.27
C SER A 48 5.56 5.95 5.63
N ASN A 49 6.39 6.72 4.93
CA ASN A 49 7.85 6.74 5.08
C ASN A 49 8.56 5.41 4.78
N ALA A 50 8.02 4.60 3.88
CA ALA A 50 8.70 3.40 3.41
C ALA A 50 10.00 3.75 2.67
N ASP A 51 11.00 2.87 2.73
CA ASP A 51 12.17 2.99 1.85
C ASP A 51 11.72 2.84 0.39
N PHE A 52 12.20 3.72 -0.50
CA PHE A 52 11.77 3.80 -1.91
C PHE A 52 11.87 2.45 -2.65
N THR A 53 13.02 1.78 -2.52
CA THR A 53 13.33 0.57 -3.29
C THR A 53 12.47 -0.59 -2.81
N LEU A 54 12.28 -0.66 -1.49
CA LEU A 54 11.48 -1.67 -0.83
C LEU A 54 9.98 -1.45 -1.00
N ALA A 55 9.52 -0.20 -0.99
CA ALA A 55 8.13 0.15 -1.29
C ALA A 55 7.76 -0.34 -2.69
N TRP A 56 8.63 -0.09 -3.68
CA TRP A 56 8.42 -0.56 -5.05
C TRP A 56 8.42 -2.08 -5.18
N GLN A 57 9.39 -2.77 -4.56
CA GLN A 57 9.43 -4.23 -4.56
C GLN A 57 8.20 -4.85 -3.88
N THR A 58 7.74 -4.23 -2.79
CA THR A 58 6.55 -4.66 -2.06
C THR A 58 5.29 -4.47 -2.91
N VAL A 59 5.16 -3.34 -3.64
CA VAL A 59 4.08 -3.13 -4.62
C VAL A 59 4.05 -4.26 -5.64
N LEU A 60 5.19 -4.56 -6.27
CA LEU A 60 5.26 -5.59 -7.31
C LEU A 60 4.85 -6.97 -6.78
N ASN A 61 5.35 -7.38 -5.61
CA ASN A 61 4.99 -8.67 -5.01
C ASN A 61 3.50 -8.75 -4.67
N LEU A 62 2.92 -7.66 -4.17
CA LEU A 62 1.50 -7.58 -3.85
C LEU A 62 0.63 -7.59 -5.11
N GLU A 63 1.03 -6.88 -6.16
CA GLU A 63 0.37 -6.91 -7.47
C GLU A 63 0.41 -8.32 -8.10
N CYS A 64 1.56 -9.00 -8.04
CA CYS A 64 1.67 -10.40 -8.49
C CYS A 64 0.77 -11.35 -7.70
N SER A 65 0.47 -11.03 -6.44
CA SER A 65 -0.46 -11.79 -5.59
C SER A 65 -1.93 -11.40 -5.81
N GLY A 66 -2.19 -10.50 -6.75
CA GLY A 66 -3.52 -10.03 -7.12
C GLY A 66 -4.12 -9.03 -6.13
N PHE A 67 -3.30 -8.30 -5.38
CA PHE A 67 -3.71 -7.13 -4.59
C PHE A 67 -3.53 -5.84 -5.39
N LEU A 68 -4.26 -4.79 -5.01
CA LEU A 68 -4.04 -3.46 -5.57
C LEU A 68 -3.05 -2.72 -4.67
N ALA A 69 -1.86 -2.41 -5.20
CA ALA A 69 -0.84 -1.64 -4.48
C ALA A 69 -0.41 -0.41 -5.27
N CYS A 70 -0.17 0.71 -4.59
CA CYS A 70 0.15 2.01 -5.18
C CYS A 70 1.19 2.74 -4.34
N CYS A 71 2.17 3.36 -4.98
CA CYS A 71 3.15 4.21 -4.30
C CYS A 71 3.04 5.69 -4.70
N GLY A 72 3.09 6.56 -3.69
CA GLY A 72 3.21 8.01 -3.83
C GLY A 72 4.53 8.51 -3.26
N PHE A 73 5.01 9.62 -3.82
CA PHE A 73 6.27 10.24 -3.43
C PHE A 73 6.07 11.75 -3.29
N GLY A 74 6.82 12.39 -2.41
CA GLY A 74 6.69 13.82 -2.18
C GLY A 74 7.82 14.40 -1.32
N ASP A 75 7.86 15.72 -1.27
CA ASP A 75 8.79 16.45 -0.41
C ASP A 75 8.35 16.49 1.06
N SER A 76 7.09 16.19 1.34
CA SER A 76 6.54 15.92 2.67
C SER A 76 5.77 14.60 2.72
N GLU A 77 5.50 14.11 3.94
CA GLU A 77 4.67 12.91 4.15
C GLU A 77 3.24 13.12 3.64
N GLU A 78 2.64 14.31 3.85
CA GLU A 78 1.30 14.60 3.33
C GLU A 78 1.25 14.52 1.81
N ILE A 79 2.21 15.16 1.11
CA ILE A 79 2.26 15.14 -0.36
C ILE A 79 2.45 13.71 -0.87
N ALA A 80 3.31 12.92 -0.22
CA ALA A 80 3.51 11.52 -0.59
C ALA A 80 2.23 10.69 -0.41
N MET A 81 1.47 10.93 0.67
CA MET A 81 0.18 10.27 0.92
C MET A 81 -0.88 10.69 -0.11
N GLU A 82 -1.03 11.98 -0.39
CA GLU A 82 -1.98 12.48 -1.39
C GLU A 82 -1.71 11.89 -2.77
N ASN A 83 -0.45 11.88 -3.20
CA ASN A 83 -0.03 11.28 -4.48
C ASN A 83 -0.30 9.77 -4.52
N ALA A 84 -0.12 9.05 -3.41
CA ALA A 84 -0.43 7.62 -3.32
C ALA A 84 -1.95 7.38 -3.44
N PHE A 85 -2.74 8.20 -2.74
CA PHE A 85 -4.20 8.13 -2.75
C PHE A 85 -4.79 8.44 -4.11
N GLU A 86 -4.28 9.46 -4.81
CA GLU A 86 -4.75 9.83 -6.14
C GLU A 86 -4.56 8.66 -7.12
N LYS A 87 -3.37 8.04 -7.12
CA LYS A 87 -3.09 6.85 -7.95
C LYS A 87 -3.98 5.67 -7.58
N TRP A 88 -4.16 5.43 -6.29
CA TRP A 88 -5.02 4.36 -5.80
C TRP A 88 -6.47 4.54 -6.24
N ARG A 89 -7.03 5.76 -6.12
CA ARG A 89 -8.39 6.07 -6.59
C ARG A 89 -8.53 5.89 -8.09
N LYS A 90 -7.57 6.40 -8.87
CA LYS A 90 -7.53 6.24 -10.33
C LYS A 90 -7.58 4.77 -10.72
N ARG A 91 -6.70 3.95 -10.15
CA ARG A 91 -6.66 2.50 -10.41
C ARG A 91 -7.92 1.77 -9.94
N LYS A 92 -8.44 2.08 -8.75
CA LYS A 92 -9.69 1.49 -8.25
C LYS A 92 -10.86 1.76 -9.19
N ASN A 93 -10.90 2.95 -9.79
CA ASN A 93 -11.95 3.36 -10.72
C ASN A 93 -11.67 2.95 -12.19
N GLY A 94 -10.60 2.21 -12.46
CA GLY A 94 -10.22 1.82 -13.83
C GLY A 94 -9.77 2.97 -14.74
N ILE A 95 -9.40 4.11 -14.14
CA ILE A 95 -8.90 5.30 -14.85
C ILE A 95 -7.37 5.21 -14.87
N TYR A 96 -6.78 5.00 -16.04
CA TYR A 96 -5.32 4.92 -16.24
C TYR A 96 -4.69 6.30 -16.45
#